data_AF-A0A5Y0KI93-F1
#
_entry.id   AF-A0A5Y0KI93-F1
#
_cell.length_a   1.000
_cell.length_b   1.000
_cell.length_c   1.000
_cell.angle_alpha   90.00
_cell.angle_beta   90.00
_cell.angle_gamma   90.00
#
_symmetry.space_group_name_H-M   'P 1'
#
loop_
_entity.id
_entity.type
_entity.pdbx_description
1 polymer ?
#
loop_
_entity_poly.entity_id
_entity_poly.type
_entity_poly.pdbx_seq_one_letter_code
_entity_poly.pdbx_strand_id
1 'polypeptide(L)'
;ALNRARFSVPTWYPDYEGCYWADGVTLDVDAGDYQVIEYLRVADEMARQVRLLAIPKIANRSLNSTPASVATHQQLFAKPMRDGAKSLKINGTVFPGLCMSPRDGDVQISWPEKDKVQIAIVVRPYNCPKE
;
A
#
# COMPACT_ATOMS: atom_id res chain seq x y z
N ALA A 1 18.41 16.24 -14.63
CA ALA A 1 19.70 15.51 -14.49
C ALA A 1 19.84 14.85 -13.11
N LEU A 2 19.74 15.60 -12.00
CA LEU A 2 19.94 15.08 -10.64
C LEU A 2 18.90 14.03 -10.20
N ASN A 3 17.62 14.19 -10.55
CA ASN A 3 16.59 13.16 -10.26
C ASN A 3 16.92 11.81 -10.93
N ARG A 4 17.42 11.83 -12.17
CA ARG A 4 17.90 10.62 -12.89
C ARG A 4 19.12 10.00 -12.21
N ALA A 5 19.93 10.80 -11.52
CA ALA A 5 21.03 10.33 -10.68
C ALA A 5 20.58 9.94 -9.27
N ARG A 6 19.27 9.75 -9.04
CA ARG A 6 18.65 9.33 -7.78
C ARG A 6 18.81 10.32 -6.62
N PHE A 7 18.92 11.61 -6.92
CA PHE A 7 18.83 12.66 -5.90
C PHE A 7 17.43 13.25 -5.83
N SER A 8 16.87 13.29 -4.62
CA SER A 8 15.70 14.12 -4.32
C SER A 8 16.16 15.56 -4.08
N VAL A 9 15.84 16.45 -5.01
CA VAL A 9 16.31 17.85 -5.01
C VAL A 9 15.16 18.85 -4.99
N PRO A 10 15.35 20.03 -4.36
CA PRO A 10 14.40 21.13 -4.50
C PRO A 10 14.39 21.64 -5.94
N THR A 11 13.21 22.07 -6.41
CA THR A 11 12.97 22.66 -7.73
C THR A 11 12.21 23.96 -7.57
N TRP A 12 12.45 24.94 -8.44
CA TRP A 12 11.74 26.22 -8.46
C TRP A 12 11.33 26.53 -9.90
N TYR A 13 10.18 27.17 -10.06
CA TYR A 13 9.64 27.56 -11.37
C TYR A 13 9.60 29.09 -11.44
N PRO A 14 10.10 29.73 -12.52
CA PRO A 14 10.17 31.20 -12.59
C PRO A 14 8.80 31.90 -12.53
N ASP A 15 7.75 31.19 -12.95
CA ASP A 15 6.38 31.64 -13.11
C ASP A 15 5.42 31.11 -12.02
N TYR A 16 5.94 30.37 -11.03
CA TYR A 16 5.11 29.78 -9.97
C TYR A 16 5.79 29.88 -8.59
N GLU A 17 5.11 30.54 -7.65
CA GLU A 17 5.69 30.90 -6.35
C GLU A 17 6.00 29.66 -5.49
N GLY A 18 7.27 29.51 -5.11
CA GLY A 18 7.71 28.57 -4.08
C GLY A 18 8.85 27.66 -4.49
N CYS A 19 9.32 26.89 -3.52
CA CYS A 19 10.25 25.78 -3.73
C CYS A 19 9.49 24.46 -3.64
N TYR A 20 9.52 23.70 -4.72
CA TYR A 20 8.93 22.38 -4.85
C TYR A 20 9.98 21.29 -4.66
N TRP A 21 9.55 20.03 -4.63
CA TRP A 21 10.43 18.89 -4.42
C TRP A 21 10.27 17.88 -5.57
N ALA A 22 11.37 17.21 -5.93
CA ALA A 22 11.33 16.07 -6.85
C ALA A 22 10.57 14.88 -6.23
N ASP A 23 10.31 13.82 -7.01
CA ASP A 23 9.42 12.68 -6.69
C ASP A 23 9.73 11.86 -5.43
N GLY A 24 10.75 12.20 -4.66
CA GLY A 24 11.14 11.45 -3.48
C GLY A 24 11.68 10.07 -3.86
N VAL A 25 12.70 10.05 -4.72
CA VAL A 25 13.37 8.82 -5.15
C VAL A 25 13.96 8.06 -3.97
N THR A 26 13.76 6.74 -3.95
CA THR A 26 14.28 5.85 -2.90
C THR A 26 15.62 5.24 -3.32
N LEU A 27 16.18 4.37 -2.47
CA LEU A 27 17.42 3.62 -2.74
C LEU A 27 17.17 2.26 -3.42
N ASP A 28 15.97 2.04 -3.96
CA ASP A 28 15.61 0.81 -4.65
C ASP A 28 16.43 0.61 -5.95
N VAL A 29 16.54 -0.63 -6.42
CA VAL A 29 17.31 -1.00 -7.63
C VAL A 29 16.59 -0.56 -8.89
N ASP A 30 17.30 -0.33 -10.01
CA ASP A 30 16.62 0.04 -11.25
C ASP A 30 15.57 -1.01 -11.64
N ALA A 31 14.40 -0.56 -12.07
CA ALA A 31 13.20 -1.37 -12.33
C ALA A 31 12.53 -2.03 -11.11
N GLY A 32 12.91 -1.66 -9.89
CA GLY A 32 12.18 -2.05 -8.67
C GLY A 32 10.82 -1.34 -8.54
N ASP A 33 9.90 -1.93 -7.77
CA ASP A 33 8.54 -1.41 -7.61
C ASP A 33 8.47 -0.13 -6.75
N TYR A 34 9.52 0.17 -5.97
CA TYR A 34 9.52 1.23 -4.96
C TYR A 34 10.49 2.35 -5.29
N GLN A 35 10.72 2.66 -6.57
CA GLN A 35 11.60 3.77 -7.00
C GLN A 35 11.23 5.13 -6.40
N VAL A 36 9.94 5.35 -6.12
CA VAL A 36 9.41 6.60 -5.57
C VAL A 36 8.67 6.35 -4.26
N ILE A 37 8.81 7.30 -3.34
CA ILE A 37 8.21 7.20 -2.00
C ILE A 37 6.68 7.11 -2.02
N GLU A 38 6.05 7.64 -3.07
CA GLU A 38 4.58 7.64 -3.22
C GLU A 38 3.99 6.23 -3.22
N TYR A 39 4.62 5.28 -3.91
CA TYR A 39 4.15 3.89 -3.94
C TYR A 39 4.49 3.15 -2.64
N LEU A 40 5.69 3.37 -2.10
CA LEU A 40 6.15 2.73 -0.88
C LEU A 40 5.26 3.08 0.32
N ARG A 41 4.89 4.36 0.48
CA ARG A 41 4.05 4.82 1.60
C ARG A 41 2.67 4.16 1.61
N VAL A 42 2.07 3.96 0.44
CA VAL A 42 0.77 3.29 0.32
C VAL A 42 0.89 1.83 0.72
N ALA A 43 1.93 1.13 0.26
CA ALA A 43 2.19 -0.26 0.62
C ALA A 43 2.43 -0.43 2.14
N ASP A 44 3.29 0.41 2.73
CA ASP A 44 3.59 0.41 4.16
C ASP A 44 2.36 0.69 5.02
N GLU A 45 1.53 1.65 4.59
CA GLU A 45 0.28 1.96 5.30
C GLU A 45 -0.67 0.77 5.31
N MET A 46 -0.90 0.13 4.15
CA MET A 46 -1.76 -1.05 4.07
C MET A 46 -1.22 -2.21 4.91
N ALA A 47 0.08 -2.48 4.83
CA ALA A 47 0.73 -3.53 5.63
C ALA A 47 0.56 -3.29 7.14
N ARG A 48 0.71 -2.04 7.60
CA ARG A 48 0.47 -1.67 9.00
C ARG A 48 -0.97 -1.91 9.44
N GLN A 49 -1.95 -1.53 8.62
CA GLN A 49 -3.37 -1.73 8.94
C GLN A 49 -3.74 -3.22 8.97
N VAL A 50 -3.24 -4.02 8.02
CA VAL A 50 -3.43 -5.48 8.00
C VAL A 50 -2.81 -6.12 9.25
N ARG A 51 -1.61 -5.68 9.66
CA ARG A 51 -0.96 -6.15 10.89
C ARG A 51 -1.84 -5.91 12.12
N LEU A 52 -2.47 -4.75 12.25
CA LEU A 52 -3.37 -4.45 13.37
C LEU A 52 -4.59 -5.39 13.41
N LEU A 53 -5.11 -5.80 12.25
CA LEU A 53 -6.18 -6.81 12.16
C LEU A 53 -5.68 -8.23 12.48
N ALA A 54 -4.41 -8.53 12.18
CA ALA A 54 -3.82 -9.85 12.36
C ALA A 54 -3.42 -10.16 13.81
N ILE A 55 -2.94 -9.17 14.57
CA ILE A 55 -2.54 -9.33 15.99
C ILE A 55 -3.63 -10.03 16.85
N PRO A 56 -4.91 -9.61 16.85
CA PRO A 56 -5.94 -10.27 17.65
C PRO A 56 -6.35 -11.66 17.13
N LYS A 57 -5.75 -12.12 16.01
CA LYS A 57 -5.96 -13.47 15.47
C LYS A 57 -4.91 -14.47 15.92
N ILE A 58 -3.85 -14.02 16.58
CA ILE A 58 -2.85 -14.91 17.19
C ILE A 58 -3.55 -15.75 18.27
N ALA A 59 -3.35 -17.07 18.23
CA ALA A 59 -3.99 -18.06 19.09
C ALA A 59 -5.55 -18.04 19.09
N ASN A 60 -6.16 -17.40 18.10
CA ASN A 60 -7.61 -17.33 17.97
C ASN A 60 -8.10 -18.42 17.00
N ARG A 61 -8.89 -19.38 17.50
CA ARG A 61 -9.38 -20.53 16.72
C ARG A 61 -10.25 -20.14 15.51
N SER A 62 -10.77 -18.91 15.46
CA SER A 62 -11.51 -18.39 14.29
C SER A 62 -10.63 -18.34 13.04
N LEU A 63 -9.33 -18.02 13.18
CA LEU A 63 -8.33 -18.13 12.11
C LEU A 63 -7.65 -19.50 12.21
N ASN A 64 -7.93 -20.38 11.26
CA ASN A 64 -7.36 -21.72 11.18
C ASN A 64 -7.12 -22.13 9.72
N SER A 65 -6.53 -23.31 9.52
CA SER A 65 -6.13 -23.80 8.20
C SER A 65 -7.26 -24.37 7.35
N THR A 66 -8.53 -24.33 7.80
CA THR A 66 -9.65 -24.77 6.98
C THR A 66 -9.93 -23.76 5.85
N PRO A 67 -10.35 -24.22 4.65
CA PRO A 67 -10.63 -23.33 3.53
C PRO A 67 -11.67 -22.24 3.83
N ALA A 68 -12.70 -22.56 4.61
CA ALA A 68 -13.74 -21.60 5.01
C ALA A 68 -13.20 -20.50 5.93
N SER A 69 -12.33 -20.86 6.88
CA SER A 69 -11.66 -19.88 7.75
C SER A 69 -10.74 -18.97 6.95
N VAL A 70 -9.93 -19.56 6.06
CA VAL A 70 -9.01 -18.83 5.17
C VAL A 70 -9.78 -17.84 4.29
N ALA A 71 -10.84 -18.27 3.61
CA ALA A 71 -11.64 -17.39 2.76
C ALA A 71 -12.25 -16.21 3.54
N THR A 72 -12.78 -16.48 4.73
CA THR A 72 -13.34 -15.44 5.62
C THR A 72 -12.25 -14.43 6.04
N HIS A 73 -11.05 -14.90 6.37
CA HIS A 73 -9.96 -14.02 6.81
C HIS A 73 -9.27 -13.31 5.65
N GLN A 74 -9.24 -13.86 4.44
CA GLN A 74 -8.83 -13.12 3.25
C GLN A 74 -9.73 -11.90 3.05
N GLN A 75 -11.04 -12.06 3.21
CA GLN A 75 -11.98 -10.94 3.17
C GLN A 75 -11.74 -9.94 4.32
N LEU A 76 -11.43 -10.40 5.52
CA LEU A 76 -11.08 -9.52 6.64
C LEU A 76 -9.83 -8.69 6.35
N PHE A 77 -8.73 -9.33 5.92
CA PHE A 77 -7.46 -8.66 5.66
C PHE A 77 -7.45 -7.84 4.37
N ALA A 78 -8.41 -8.04 3.47
CA ALA A 78 -8.65 -7.16 2.33
C ALA A 78 -9.37 -5.84 2.72
N LYS A 79 -9.90 -5.73 3.95
CA LYS A 79 -10.64 -4.54 4.41
C LYS A 79 -9.83 -3.24 4.31
N PRO A 80 -8.55 -3.17 4.74
CA PRO A 80 -7.79 -1.92 4.64
C PRO A 80 -7.67 -1.41 3.20
N MET A 81 -7.47 -2.29 2.22
CA MET A 81 -7.40 -1.90 0.81
C MET A 81 -8.76 -1.44 0.28
N ARG A 82 -9.87 -2.09 0.67
CA ARG A 82 -11.23 -1.61 0.31
C ARG A 82 -11.55 -0.25 0.91
N ASP A 83 -11.11 0.02 2.13
CA ASP A 83 -11.30 1.32 2.77
C ASP A 83 -10.38 2.38 2.14
N GLY A 84 -9.12 2.04 1.86
CA GLY A 84 -8.17 2.88 1.15
C GLY A 84 -8.56 3.19 -0.30
N ALA A 85 -9.40 2.38 -0.93
CA ALA A 85 -9.88 2.61 -2.29
C ALA A 85 -11.01 3.65 -2.40
N LYS A 86 -11.61 4.06 -1.28
CA LYS A 86 -12.68 5.04 -1.27
C LYS A 86 -12.10 6.45 -1.41
N SER A 87 -12.68 7.23 -2.31
CA SER A 87 -12.42 8.67 -2.40
C SER A 87 -12.92 9.38 -1.14
N LEU A 88 -12.20 10.41 -0.72
CA LEU A 88 -12.55 11.25 0.43
C LEU A 88 -13.02 12.61 -0.06
N LYS A 89 -14.14 13.11 0.47
CA LYS A 89 -14.60 14.48 0.20
C LYS A 89 -14.25 15.36 1.39
N ILE A 90 -13.33 16.30 1.19
CA ILE A 90 -12.90 17.25 2.22
C ILE A 90 -13.21 18.66 1.70
N ASN A 91 -14.02 19.41 2.45
CA ASN A 91 -14.42 20.79 2.10
C ASN A 91 -14.94 20.96 0.67
N GLY A 92 -15.70 19.99 0.16
CA GLY A 92 -16.27 20.04 -1.20
C GLY A 92 -15.38 19.41 -2.28
N THR A 93 -14.09 19.27 -2.02
CA THR A 93 -13.12 18.68 -2.96
C THR A 93 -13.04 17.16 -2.78
N VAL A 94 -13.11 16.42 -3.88
CA VAL A 94 -12.95 14.96 -3.89
C VAL A 94 -11.47 14.62 -4.09
N PHE A 95 -10.89 13.96 -3.09
CA PHE A 95 -9.56 13.36 -3.14
C PHE A 95 -9.69 11.90 -3.56
N PRO A 96 -8.84 11.42 -4.49
CA PRO A 96 -8.83 10.01 -4.87
C PRO A 96 -8.48 9.12 -3.66
N GLY A 97 -8.87 7.85 -3.73
CA GLY A 97 -8.41 6.86 -2.76
C GLY A 97 -6.89 6.65 -2.84
N LEU A 98 -6.33 6.03 -1.82
CA LEU A 98 -4.90 5.71 -1.73
C LEU A 98 -4.48 4.59 -2.71
N CYS A 99 -5.36 3.61 -2.94
CA CYS A 99 -5.09 2.47 -3.81
C CYS A 99 -6.35 1.99 -4.53
N MET A 100 -6.20 1.16 -5.55
CA MET A 100 -7.31 0.46 -6.20
C MET A 100 -7.91 -0.58 -5.25
N SER A 101 -9.19 -0.89 -5.45
CA SER A 101 -9.85 -1.99 -4.74
C SER A 101 -9.08 -3.31 -4.94
N PRO A 102 -8.97 -4.15 -3.89
CA PRO A 102 -8.31 -5.44 -4.00
C PRO A 102 -9.12 -6.36 -4.93
N ARG A 103 -8.39 -7.22 -5.63
CA ARG A 103 -8.88 -8.28 -6.51
C ARG A 103 -8.78 -9.62 -5.80
N ASP A 104 -9.49 -10.61 -6.32
CA ASP A 104 -9.32 -11.99 -5.87
C ASP A 104 -7.86 -12.44 -6.03
N GLY A 105 -7.32 -13.04 -4.98
CA GLY A 105 -5.93 -13.48 -4.91
C GLY A 105 -4.94 -12.44 -4.38
N ASP A 106 -5.34 -11.18 -4.17
CA ASP A 106 -4.46 -10.14 -3.60
C ASP A 106 -4.13 -10.37 -2.14
N VAL A 107 -4.98 -11.11 -1.42
CA VAL A 107 -4.72 -11.54 -0.06
C VAL A 107 -4.57 -13.05 -0.07
N GLN A 108 -3.39 -13.54 0.31
CA GLN A 108 -3.11 -14.97 0.43
C GLN A 108 -2.72 -15.30 1.86
N ILE A 109 -3.32 -16.36 2.38
CA ILE A 109 -3.02 -16.87 3.72
C ILE A 109 -2.47 -18.28 3.55
N SER A 110 -1.24 -18.50 4.02
CA SER A 110 -0.58 -19.79 4.03
C SER A 110 -0.13 -20.16 5.44
N TRP A 111 0.06 -21.46 5.68
CA TRP A 111 0.50 -22.01 6.96
C TRP A 111 1.84 -22.71 6.73
N PRO A 112 2.97 -21.98 6.72
CA PRO A 112 4.28 -22.57 6.50
C PRO A 112 4.66 -23.61 7.58
N GLU A 113 4.14 -23.44 8.81
CA GLU A 113 4.29 -24.37 9.92
C GLU A 113 2.97 -24.50 10.68
N LYS A 114 2.84 -25.49 11.58
CA LYS A 114 1.57 -25.78 12.29
C LYS A 114 1.04 -24.59 13.10
N ASP A 115 1.92 -23.72 13.56
CA ASP A 115 1.67 -22.59 14.46
C ASP A 115 2.11 -21.26 13.86
N LYS A 116 2.53 -21.24 12.60
CA LYS A 116 2.89 -20.01 11.87
C LYS A 116 1.92 -19.79 10.73
N VAL A 117 1.32 -18.60 10.72
CA VAL A 117 0.52 -18.09 9.61
C VAL A 117 1.30 -17.02 8.87
N GLN A 118 1.25 -17.06 7.55
CA GLN A 118 1.78 -16.03 6.68
C GLN A 118 0.62 -15.38 5.93
N ILE A 119 0.59 -14.05 5.93
CA ILE A 119 -0.42 -13.24 5.23
C ILE A 119 0.35 -12.40 4.20
N ALA A 120 0.18 -12.70 2.93
CA ALA A 120 0.71 -11.91 1.83
C ALA A 120 -0.39 -11.00 1.28
N ILE A 121 -0.04 -9.75 0.97
CA ILE A 121 -0.94 -8.76 0.37
C ILE A 121 -0.32 -8.14 -0.87
N VAL A 122 -1.15 -7.86 -1.88
CA VAL A 122 -0.78 -7.11 -3.08
C VAL A 122 -1.55 -5.80 -3.07
N VAL A 123 -0.82 -4.68 -3.09
CA VAL A 123 -1.38 -3.34 -3.06
C VAL A 123 -1.15 -2.68 -4.42
N ARG A 124 -2.17 -1.99 -4.96
CA ARG A 124 -2.08 -1.30 -6.25
C ARG A 124 -2.41 0.19 -6.08
N PRO A 125 -1.41 1.07 -5.94
CA PRO A 125 -1.63 2.51 -5.90
C PRO A 125 -2.23 3.04 -7.21
N TYR A 126 -2.87 4.22 -7.16
CA TYR A 126 -3.25 4.93 -8.38
C TYR A 126 -2.02 5.63 -8.99
N ASN A 127 -2.00 5.74 -10.31
CA ASN A 127 -0.97 6.50 -11.01
C ASN A 127 -1.23 8.01 -10.87
N CYS A 128 -0.14 8.77 -10.80
CA CYS A 128 -0.14 10.23 -10.90
C CYS A 128 0.78 10.67 -12.05
N PRO A 129 0.47 11.77 -12.75
CA PRO A 129 1.32 12.28 -13.81
C PRO A 129 2.67 12.75 -13.26
N LYS A 130 3.74 12.41 -13.97
CA LYS A 130 5.14 12.78 -13.67
C LYS A 130 5.77 13.70 -14.73
N GLU A 131 5.09 13.87 -15.85
CA GLU A 131 5.44 14.70 -17.01
C GLU A 131 4.18 15.34 -17.59
#